data_AF-A0A674I6S2-F1
#
_entry.id   AF-A0A674I6S2-F1
#
_cell.length_a   1.000
_cell.length_b   1.000
_cell.length_c   1.000
_cell.angle_alpha   90.00
_cell.angle_beta   90.00
_cell.angle_gamma   90.00
#
_symmetry.space_group_name_H-M   'P 1'
#
loop_
_entity.id
_entity.type
_entity.pdbx_description
1 polymer ?
#
loop_
_entity_poly.entity_id
_entity_poly.type
_entity_poly.pdbx_seq_one_letter_code
_entity_poly.pdbx_strand_id
1 'polypeptide(L)'
;SCQQVVEALLKQGADPNLVLPEGIAAIHLAAGKERESGVRCLNLILQYGGNPNARSVEELTPLHVAASWGCYKCLKLLLRNGGDPNLEDQDGNRAIDLALEQGNKMCVQILQGFQYAWLPEEPRSGVYEPGNLQPKVLHSLDFCSGGVSWEEAIAGCSLVCAHYSPLPSHLWLALPCLIQLYALSLSPSPLSGAGGGERAASCTGTGHSPELASALETFQIPDCKDDEMALSRQFDQPDKNKKWREGVLKSSFNYLLLDPRVTQNLPFRCHHLSQADCFRSFVSAIFYVGKGKRSRPYSHLYQALTHYKGGKKQACPKVQHILDIWEGGQGVISVHCFQNVIPVEAYTREACLVDAIGLKMLTNQKKGNYYGVVASWPMKRRRCLGIHMLHRAMQIFLAEGERQLRPADLQIGQ
;
A
#
# COMPACT_ATOMS: atom_id res chain seq x y z
N SER A 1 6.04 -5.60 29.81
CA SER A 1 4.92 -5.52 28.84
C SER A 1 5.12 -4.31 27.93
N CYS A 2 4.46 -4.24 26.76
CA CYS A 2 4.59 -3.09 25.85
C CYS A 2 4.21 -1.75 26.52
N GLN A 3 3.24 -1.79 27.45
CA GLN A 3 2.86 -0.66 28.30
C GLN A 3 4.04 -0.10 29.11
N GLN A 4 4.79 -0.96 29.79
CA GLN A 4 5.94 -0.55 30.63
C GLN A 4 7.05 0.09 29.80
N VAL A 5 7.25 -0.37 28.55
CA VAL A 5 8.24 0.20 27.63
C VAL A 5 7.79 1.58 27.16
N VAL A 6 6.52 1.74 26.76
CA VAL A 6 5.97 3.04 26.35
C VAL A 6 6.04 4.04 27.51
N GLU A 7 5.67 3.63 28.72
CA GLU A 7 5.73 4.46 29.91
C GLU A 7 7.17 4.87 30.25
N ALA A 8 8.13 3.95 30.17
CA ALA A 8 9.54 4.24 30.42
C ALA A 8 10.11 5.24 29.41
N LEU A 9 9.79 5.10 28.12
CA LEU A 9 10.24 6.01 27.07
C LEU A 9 9.65 7.42 27.26
N LEU A 10 8.36 7.53 27.58
CA LEU A 10 7.72 8.82 27.85
C LEU A 10 8.32 9.49 29.11
N LYS A 11 8.62 8.71 30.16
CA LYS A 11 9.34 9.21 31.36
C LYS A 11 10.76 9.69 31.05
N GLN A 12 11.42 9.10 30.05
CA GLN A 12 12.74 9.52 29.57
C GLN A 12 12.68 10.71 28.60
N GLY A 13 11.51 11.31 28.39
CA GLY A 13 11.34 12.51 27.57
C GLY A 13 11.09 12.23 26.09
N ALA A 14 10.69 11.01 25.71
CA ALA A 14 10.22 10.75 24.36
C ALA A 14 8.99 11.62 24.05
N ASP A 15 9.00 12.32 22.91
CA ASP A 15 7.89 13.17 22.49
C ASP A 15 6.70 12.30 22.04
N PRO A 16 5.54 12.34 22.75
CA PRO A 16 4.35 11.57 22.38
C PRO A 16 3.71 12.03 21.06
N ASN A 17 4.06 13.23 20.60
CA ASN A 17 3.57 13.83 19.37
C ASN A 17 4.51 13.64 18.18
N LEU A 18 5.63 12.95 18.38
CA LEU A 18 6.60 12.70 17.31
C LEU A 18 5.89 12.01 16.13
N VAL A 19 5.84 12.73 15.02
CA VAL A 19 5.32 12.23 13.75
C VAL A 19 6.48 11.52 13.04
N LEU A 20 6.30 10.23 12.76
CA LEU A 20 7.30 9.46 12.00
C LEU A 20 7.41 9.99 10.56
N PRO A 21 8.50 9.72 9.82
CA PRO A 21 8.68 10.16 8.43
C PRO A 21 7.53 9.76 7.49
N GLU A 22 6.79 8.71 7.83
CA GLU A 22 5.59 8.23 7.15
C GLU A 22 4.34 9.10 7.44
N GLY A 23 4.47 10.12 8.27
CA GLY A 23 3.39 11.02 8.63
C GLY A 23 2.44 10.48 9.70
N ILE A 24 2.84 9.46 10.48
CA ILE A 24 2.00 8.83 11.49
C ILE A 24 2.64 9.00 12.86
N ALA A 25 1.93 9.61 13.80
CA ALA A 25 2.34 9.69 15.21
C ALA A 25 1.96 8.41 15.99
N ALA A 26 2.69 8.13 17.08
CA ALA A 26 2.44 6.98 17.96
C ALA A 26 0.98 6.85 18.41
N ILE A 27 0.30 7.98 18.62
CA ILE A 27 -1.11 8.04 19.03
C ILE A 27 -2.07 7.44 17.97
N HIS A 28 -1.77 7.55 16.67
CA HIS A 28 -2.57 6.93 15.61
C HIS A 28 -2.50 5.40 15.66
N LEU A 29 -1.30 4.87 15.88
CA LEU A 29 -1.08 3.43 15.99
C LEU A 29 -1.78 2.85 17.22
N ALA A 30 -1.75 3.57 18.34
CA ALA A 30 -2.45 3.18 19.56
C ALA A 30 -3.98 3.28 19.41
N ALA A 31 -4.48 4.26 18.67
CA ALA A 31 -5.91 4.43 18.39
C ALA A 31 -6.54 3.24 17.64
N GLY A 32 -5.75 2.55 16.80
CA GLY A 32 -6.18 1.34 16.09
C GLY A 32 -6.08 0.03 16.89
N LYS A 33 -5.89 0.07 18.21
CA LYS A 33 -5.71 -1.14 19.05
C LYS A 33 -6.74 -1.23 20.17
N GLU A 34 -7.87 -1.89 19.90
CA GLU A 34 -9.00 -2.08 20.82
C GLU A 34 -8.73 -3.02 22.01
N ARG A 35 -7.66 -3.83 21.97
CA ARG A 35 -7.26 -4.68 23.10
C ARG A 35 -6.87 -3.82 24.30
N GLU A 36 -7.08 -4.36 25.51
CA GLU A 36 -6.84 -3.61 26.75
C GLU A 36 -5.43 -3.01 26.85
N SER A 37 -4.40 -3.76 26.43
CA SER A 37 -3.02 -3.26 26.38
C SER A 37 -2.85 -2.08 25.40
N GLY A 38 -3.55 -2.09 24.27
CA GLY A 38 -3.55 -0.99 23.30
C GLY A 38 -4.27 0.26 23.83
N VAL A 39 -5.45 0.07 24.43
CA VAL A 39 -6.20 1.13 25.11
C VAL A 39 -5.38 1.78 26.23
N ARG A 40 -4.67 0.97 27.02
CA ARG A 40 -3.76 1.48 28.09
C ARG A 40 -2.58 2.27 27.52
N CYS A 41 -1.96 1.81 26.44
CA CYS A 41 -0.90 2.57 25.76
C CYS A 41 -1.43 3.90 25.21
N LEU A 42 -2.61 3.91 24.59
CA LEU A 42 -3.24 5.15 24.12
C LEU A 42 -3.50 6.11 25.28
N ASN A 43 -4.02 5.59 26.40
CA ASN A 43 -4.24 6.38 27.61
C ASN A 43 -2.95 6.99 28.15
N LEU A 44 -1.85 6.23 28.19
CA LEU A 44 -0.54 6.74 28.60
C LEU A 44 -0.04 7.83 27.64
N ILE A 45 -0.14 7.64 26.33
CA ILE A 45 0.28 8.65 25.35
C ILE A 45 -0.50 9.96 25.56
N LEU A 46 -1.82 9.89 25.76
CA LEU A 46 -2.67 11.04 26.06
C LEU A 46 -2.29 11.72 27.38
N GLN A 47 -2.03 10.95 28.45
CA GLN A 47 -1.62 11.48 29.76
C GLN A 47 -0.29 12.25 29.70
N TYR A 48 0.63 11.86 28.83
CA TYR A 48 1.91 12.55 28.64
C TYR A 48 1.85 13.69 27.60
N GLY A 49 0.65 14.11 27.17
CA GLY A 49 0.46 15.25 26.29
C GLY A 49 0.37 14.91 24.80
N GLY A 50 0.08 13.66 24.46
CA GLY A 50 -0.25 13.26 23.10
C GLY A 50 -1.49 14.00 22.58
N ASN A 51 -1.39 14.59 21.40
CA ASN A 51 -2.43 15.39 20.78
C ASN A 51 -3.48 14.47 20.14
N PRO A 52 -4.72 14.42 20.67
CA PRO A 52 -5.79 13.58 20.13
C PRO A 52 -6.26 14.03 18.73
N ASN A 53 -5.85 15.24 18.30
CA ASN A 53 -6.09 15.82 16.99
C ASN A 53 -4.81 15.89 16.14
N ALA A 54 -3.77 15.12 16.50
CA ALA A 54 -2.58 15.00 15.64
C ALA A 54 -3.04 14.60 14.24
N ARG A 55 -2.58 15.33 13.22
CA ARG A 55 -2.94 15.07 11.82
C ARG A 55 -1.84 14.25 11.17
N SER A 56 -2.23 13.18 10.52
CA SER A 56 -1.31 12.44 9.65
C SER A 56 -1.05 13.20 8.34
N VAL A 57 -0.20 12.66 7.47
CA VAL A 57 0.00 13.17 6.10
C VAL A 57 -1.26 13.09 5.23
N GLU A 58 -2.19 12.21 5.56
CA GLU A 58 -3.53 12.11 4.94
C GLU A 58 -4.57 12.91 5.73
N GLU A 59 -4.10 13.79 6.63
CA GLU A 59 -4.93 14.63 7.48
C GLU A 59 -5.85 13.85 8.45
N LEU A 60 -5.62 12.53 8.57
CA LEU A 60 -6.34 11.67 9.50
C LEU A 60 -5.97 12.03 10.93
N THR A 61 -6.97 12.09 11.79
CA THR A 61 -6.80 12.17 13.24
C THR A 61 -6.86 10.76 13.85
N PRO A 62 -6.38 10.57 15.09
CA PRO A 62 -6.62 9.35 15.85
C PRO A 62 -8.09 8.90 15.88
N LEU A 63 -9.04 9.84 15.86
CA LEU A 63 -10.47 9.52 15.79
C LEU A 63 -10.85 8.86 14.46
N HIS A 64 -10.30 9.32 13.33
CA HIS A 64 -10.52 8.68 12.03
C HIS A 64 -10.04 7.22 12.04
N VAL A 65 -8.85 6.97 12.61
CA VAL A 65 -8.29 5.62 12.73
C VAL A 65 -9.17 4.73 13.60
N ALA A 66 -9.54 5.19 14.80
CA ALA A 66 -10.38 4.43 15.71
C ALA A 66 -11.79 4.17 15.13
N ALA A 67 -12.36 5.15 14.41
CA ALA A 67 -13.67 5.05 13.79
C ALA A 67 -13.69 4.09 12.60
N SER A 68 -12.67 4.16 11.73
CA SER A 68 -12.50 3.27 10.58
C SER A 68 -12.27 1.81 11.00
N TRP A 69 -11.56 1.58 12.12
CA TRP A 69 -11.20 0.23 12.58
C TRP A 69 -12.14 -0.32 13.66
N GLY A 70 -13.25 0.36 13.95
CA GLY A 70 -14.23 -0.09 14.94
C GLY A 70 -13.74 -0.09 16.40
N CYS A 71 -12.63 0.60 16.68
CA CYS A 71 -11.99 0.67 17.99
C CYS A 71 -12.72 1.64 18.92
N TYR A 72 -13.95 1.28 19.32
CA TYR A 72 -14.86 2.18 20.03
C TYR A 72 -14.38 2.57 21.45
N LYS A 73 -13.57 1.75 22.15
CA LYS A 73 -12.99 2.13 23.44
C LYS A 73 -11.93 3.21 23.25
N CYS A 74 -11.06 3.04 22.26
CA CYS A 74 -10.08 4.05 21.88
C CYS A 74 -10.77 5.34 21.40
N LEU A 75 -11.83 5.21 20.61
CA LEU A 75 -12.63 6.33 20.13
C LEU A 75 -13.23 7.15 21.31
N LYS A 76 -13.83 6.48 22.29
CA LYS A 76 -14.34 7.13 23.51
C LYS A 76 -13.23 7.83 24.29
N LEU A 77 -12.06 7.21 24.39
CA LEU A 77 -10.92 7.76 25.11
C LEU A 77 -10.40 9.02 24.44
N LEU A 78 -10.28 9.02 23.11
CA LEU A 78 -9.86 10.17 22.32
C LEU A 78 -10.85 11.34 22.42
N LEU A 79 -12.15 11.07 22.28
CA LEU A 79 -13.20 12.09 22.44
C LEU A 79 -13.15 12.74 23.83
N ARG A 80 -12.98 11.93 24.88
CA ARG A 80 -12.85 12.43 26.27
C ARG A 80 -11.63 13.30 26.50
N ASN A 81 -10.58 13.15 25.68
CA ASN A 81 -9.35 13.93 25.79
C ASN A 81 -9.32 15.11 24.80
N GLY A 82 -10.44 15.46 24.16
CA GLY A 82 -10.54 16.62 23.28
C GLY A 82 -10.32 16.32 21.79
N GLY A 83 -10.44 15.06 21.37
CA GLY A 83 -10.51 14.72 19.96
C GLY A 83 -11.74 15.36 19.30
N ASP A 84 -11.54 16.10 18.21
CA ASP A 84 -12.60 16.77 17.45
C ASP A 84 -13.11 15.83 16.33
N PRO A 85 -14.37 15.34 16.43
CA PRO A 85 -14.94 14.46 15.42
C PRO A 85 -15.36 15.18 14.13
N ASN A 86 -15.34 16.53 14.11
CA ASN A 86 -15.72 17.32 12.94
C ASN A 86 -14.56 17.61 12.00
N LEU A 87 -13.32 17.35 12.44
CA LEU A 87 -12.17 17.47 11.56
C LEU A 87 -12.34 16.51 10.39
N GLU A 88 -12.10 17.04 9.19
CA GLU A 88 -12.11 16.28 7.96
C GLU A 88 -10.69 15.75 7.69
N ASP A 89 -10.60 14.59 7.04
CA ASP A 89 -9.37 14.10 6.43
C ASP A 89 -9.13 14.75 5.06
N GLN A 90 -8.07 14.34 4.36
CA GLN A 90 -7.70 14.91 3.07
C GLN A 90 -8.75 14.69 1.96
N ASP A 91 -9.62 13.68 2.12
CA ASP A 91 -10.70 13.36 1.20
C ASP A 91 -12.02 14.05 1.60
N GLY A 92 -12.02 14.87 2.67
CA GLY A 92 -13.20 15.57 3.18
C GLY A 92 -14.09 14.71 4.08
N ASN A 93 -13.63 13.53 4.51
CA ASN A 93 -14.42 12.65 5.36
C ASN A 93 -14.16 12.98 6.82
N ARG A 94 -15.21 12.99 7.64
CA ARG A 94 -15.09 13.01 9.09
C ARG A 94 -14.97 11.59 9.63
N ALA A 95 -14.60 11.46 10.90
CA ALA A 95 -14.53 10.16 11.57
C ALA A 95 -15.84 9.34 11.46
N ILE A 96 -17.00 10.01 11.48
CA ILE A 96 -18.30 9.33 11.33
C ILE A 96 -18.52 8.76 9.94
N ASP A 97 -18.03 9.45 8.90
CA ASP A 97 -18.18 9.03 7.51
C ASP A 97 -17.36 7.75 7.27
N LEU A 98 -16.15 7.67 7.85
CA LEU A 98 -15.34 6.44 7.83
C LEU A 98 -15.98 5.31 8.65
N ALA A 99 -16.61 5.61 9.79
CA ALA A 99 -17.33 4.58 10.55
C ALA A 99 -18.54 4.03 9.80
N LEU A 100 -19.25 4.88 9.05
CA LEU A 100 -20.38 4.48 8.20
C LEU A 100 -19.92 3.64 7.01
N GLU A 101 -18.87 4.07 6.30
CA GLU A 101 -18.29 3.35 5.16
C GLU A 101 -17.85 1.93 5.57
N GLN A 102 -17.24 1.80 6.74
CA GLN A 102 -16.75 0.52 7.27
C GLN A 102 -17.80 -0.28 8.04
N GLY A 103 -19.04 0.23 8.20
CA GLY A 103 -20.12 -0.46 8.90
C GLY A 103 -19.95 -0.57 10.43
N ASN A 104 -19.11 0.27 11.05
CA ASN A 104 -18.79 0.25 12.47
C ASN A 104 -19.89 0.89 13.33
N LYS A 105 -21.01 0.18 13.50
CA LYS A 105 -22.24 0.67 14.16
C LYS A 105 -22.02 1.31 15.54
N MET A 106 -21.16 0.72 16.38
CA MET A 106 -20.86 1.28 17.71
C MET A 106 -20.14 2.62 17.63
N CYS A 107 -19.18 2.77 16.73
CA CYS A 107 -18.48 4.04 16.49
C CYS A 107 -19.45 5.09 15.94
N VAL A 108 -20.32 4.72 14.99
CA VAL A 108 -21.38 5.60 14.47
C VAL A 108 -22.28 6.11 15.59
N GLN A 109 -22.78 5.22 16.46
CA GLN A 109 -23.63 5.61 17.59
C GLN A 109 -22.92 6.58 18.55
N ILE A 110 -21.65 6.33 18.86
CA ILE A 110 -20.85 7.19 19.74
C ILE A 110 -20.66 8.57 19.12
N LEU A 111 -20.33 8.64 17.83
CA LEU A 111 -20.07 9.90 17.12
C LEU A 111 -21.36 10.70 16.90
N GLN A 112 -22.47 10.04 16.57
CA GLN A 112 -23.80 10.67 16.50
C GLN A 112 -24.21 11.22 17.87
N GLY A 113 -24.03 10.44 18.94
CA GLY A 113 -24.33 10.88 20.30
C GLY A 113 -23.49 12.08 20.75
N PHE A 114 -22.26 12.21 20.24
CA PHE A 114 -21.39 13.36 20.51
C PHE A 114 -21.81 14.62 19.73
N GLN A 115 -22.39 14.44 18.53
CA GLN A 115 -22.86 15.55 17.68
C GLN A 115 -24.02 16.33 18.31
N TYR A 116 -24.83 15.70 19.15
CA TYR A 116 -25.92 16.35 19.89
C TYR A 116 -25.50 17.03 21.20
N ALA A 117 -24.26 16.81 21.67
CA ALA A 117 -23.74 17.42 22.89
C ALA A 117 -23.04 18.78 22.66
N TRP A 118 -22.81 19.16 21.39
CA TRP A 118 -22.05 20.35 20.97
C TRP A 118 -22.86 21.40 20.21
N LEU A 119 -24.20 21.27 20.14
CA LEU A 119 -25.03 22.38 19.69
C LEU A 119 -25.05 23.43 20.83
N PRO A 120 -24.54 24.67 20.62
CA PRO A 120 -24.78 25.73 21.58
C PRO A 120 -26.29 25.90 21.71
N GLU A 121 -26.83 25.83 22.94
CA GLU A 121 -28.22 26.24 23.14
C GLU A 121 -28.33 27.71 22.72
N GLU A 122 -29.19 27.97 21.72
CA GLU A 122 -29.65 29.31 21.38
C GLU A 122 -30.04 30.05 22.66
N PRO A 123 -29.53 31.27 22.91
CA PRO A 123 -29.72 31.94 24.18
C PRO A 123 -31.18 32.34 24.34
N ARG A 124 -31.94 31.56 25.12
CA ARG A 124 -33.16 32.05 25.74
C ARG A 124 -32.75 33.06 26.80
N SER A 125 -32.92 34.32 26.47
CA SER A 125 -33.01 35.50 27.35
C SER A 125 -32.93 35.18 28.86
N GLY A 126 -31.83 35.53 29.52
CA GLY A 126 -31.77 35.49 30.98
C GLY A 126 -30.36 35.53 31.56
N VAL A 127 -29.91 36.74 31.91
CA VAL A 127 -28.84 37.16 32.85
C VAL A 127 -28.28 36.08 33.79
N TYR A 128 -26.95 35.88 33.84
CA TYR A 128 -26.05 36.04 35.03
C TYR A 128 -24.57 35.65 34.76
N GLU A 129 -23.68 36.23 35.57
CA GLU A 129 -22.20 36.28 35.52
C GLU A 129 -21.44 35.07 36.14
N PRO A 130 -20.08 34.99 36.12
CA PRO A 130 -19.30 33.75 35.95
C PRO A 130 -18.71 33.13 37.23
N GLY A 131 -18.36 31.83 37.18
CA GLY A 131 -17.52 31.19 38.20
C GLY A 131 -17.13 29.72 37.93
N ASN A 132 -15.82 29.47 37.85
CA ASN A 132 -15.02 28.26 38.14
C ASN A 132 -15.69 26.87 38.16
N LEU A 133 -15.08 25.89 37.46
CA LEU A 133 -14.81 24.55 38.04
C LEU A 133 -13.80 23.73 37.20
N GLN A 134 -12.74 23.26 37.87
CA GLN A 134 -11.70 22.34 37.36
C GLN A 134 -12.24 20.91 37.15
N PRO A 135 -11.62 20.05 36.31
CA PRO A 135 -11.92 18.62 36.29
C PRO A 135 -11.08 17.82 37.31
N LYS A 136 -11.78 17.05 38.15
CA LYS A 136 -11.23 16.06 39.10
C LYS A 136 -10.73 14.80 38.38
N VAL A 137 -9.55 14.34 38.79
CA VAL A 137 -8.97 13.02 38.51
C VAL A 137 -9.67 11.95 39.36
N LEU A 138 -9.88 10.74 38.82
CA LEU A 138 -10.16 9.55 39.62
C LEU A 138 -9.26 8.37 39.23
N HIS A 139 -8.84 7.65 40.28
CA HIS A 139 -7.69 6.75 40.40
C HIS A 139 -7.99 5.27 40.09
N SER A 140 -6.92 4.57 39.68
CA SER A 140 -6.48 3.17 39.93
C SER A 140 -7.46 1.99 40.01
N LEU A 141 -7.11 0.88 39.35
CA LEU A 141 -7.32 -0.50 39.84
C LEU A 141 -6.17 -1.43 39.41
N ASP A 142 -5.68 -2.22 40.37
CA ASP A 142 -4.55 -3.17 40.35
C ASP A 142 -5.00 -4.65 40.20
N PHE A 143 -3.99 -5.55 40.10
CA PHE A 143 -3.97 -7.02 40.28
C PHE A 143 -4.47 -7.90 39.09
N CYS A 144 -3.93 -9.09 38.75
CA CYS A 144 -2.78 -9.87 39.21
C CYS A 144 -2.32 -10.88 38.13
N SER A 145 -1.15 -11.48 38.40
CA SER A 145 -0.33 -12.43 37.64
C SER A 145 -0.88 -13.86 37.43
N GLY A 146 -0.42 -14.50 36.35
CA GLY A 146 -0.48 -15.95 36.12
C GLY A 146 0.32 -16.32 34.87
N GLY A 147 1.41 -17.06 35.05
CA GLY A 147 2.36 -17.42 33.99
C GLY A 147 1.94 -18.66 33.18
N VAL A 148 2.36 -18.67 31.92
CA VAL A 148 2.51 -19.86 31.08
C VAL A 148 3.78 -19.69 30.23
N SER A 149 4.48 -20.79 30.01
CA SER A 149 5.85 -20.84 29.53
C SER A 149 6.01 -20.37 28.07
N TRP A 150 7.20 -19.87 27.75
CA TRP A 150 7.54 -19.09 26.56
C TRP A 150 7.33 -19.80 25.21
N GLU A 151 7.14 -21.12 25.20
CA GLU A 151 6.95 -21.89 23.96
C GLU A 151 5.47 -22.07 23.60
N GLU A 152 4.54 -21.96 24.56
CA GLU A 152 3.09 -21.94 24.29
C GLU A 152 2.54 -20.51 24.04
N ALA A 153 3.25 -19.47 24.49
CA ALA A 153 2.93 -18.07 24.14
C ALA A 153 3.32 -17.69 22.69
N ILE A 154 4.19 -18.47 22.06
CA ILE A 154 4.60 -18.30 20.65
C ILE A 154 3.77 -19.21 19.71
N ALA A 155 3.24 -20.33 20.21
CA ALA A 155 2.37 -21.22 19.44
C ALA A 155 0.86 -20.88 19.50
N GLY A 156 0.42 -20.03 20.44
CA GLY A 156 -0.97 -19.58 20.58
C GLY A 156 -1.39 -18.35 19.75
N CYS A 157 -0.51 -17.80 18.90
CA CYS A 157 -0.82 -16.69 17.99
C CYS A 157 -0.82 -17.09 16.50
N SER A 158 -1.04 -18.38 16.21
CA SER A 158 -1.22 -18.89 14.84
C SER A 158 -2.68 -19.20 14.46
N LEU A 159 -3.64 -18.72 15.25
CA LEU A 159 -5.05 -18.65 14.86
C LEU A 159 -5.62 -17.30 15.30
N VAL A 160 -6.29 -16.64 14.36
CA VAL A 160 -6.87 -15.28 14.43
C VAL A 160 -5.88 -14.12 14.23
N CYS A 161 -5.31 -14.03 13.02
CA CYS A 161 -4.86 -12.78 12.38
C CYS A 161 -4.97 -12.86 10.84
N ALA A 162 -5.99 -13.53 10.31
CA ALA A 162 -6.26 -13.68 8.88
C ALA A 162 -7.03 -12.49 8.25
N HIS A 163 -6.96 -11.30 8.85
CA HIS A 163 -7.61 -10.08 8.31
C HIS A 163 -6.72 -8.84 8.24
N TYR A 164 -5.40 -9.00 8.43
CA TYR A 164 -4.34 -8.07 8.02
C TYR A 164 -3.03 -8.85 8.14
N SER A 165 -2.23 -9.00 7.07
CA SER A 165 -0.83 -9.44 7.18
C SER A 165 -0.05 -9.18 5.89
N PRO A 166 1.26 -8.88 5.91
CA PRO A 166 2.17 -8.64 7.04
C PRO A 166 2.85 -7.25 6.98
N LEU A 167 3.44 -6.81 8.10
CA LEU A 167 4.62 -5.95 8.04
C LEU A 167 5.72 -6.70 7.28
N PRO A 168 6.49 -6.08 6.37
CA PRO A 168 7.72 -6.69 5.91
C PRO A 168 8.75 -6.72 7.04
N SER A 169 9.66 -7.68 6.90
CA SER A 169 10.69 -8.19 7.80
C SER A 169 11.79 -7.21 8.25
N HIS A 170 11.55 -5.89 8.30
CA HIS A 170 12.56 -4.93 8.76
C HIS A 170 12.61 -4.73 10.28
N LEU A 171 11.71 -5.34 11.05
CA LEU A 171 11.68 -5.21 12.52
C LEU A 171 12.05 -6.49 13.29
N TRP A 172 12.61 -7.50 12.62
CA TRP A 172 13.34 -8.60 13.30
C TRP A 172 14.84 -8.35 13.43
N LEU A 173 15.27 -7.09 13.34
CA LEU A 173 16.69 -6.75 13.27
C LEU A 173 16.99 -5.42 13.98
N ALA A 174 17.01 -5.46 15.31
CA ALA A 174 18.00 -4.72 16.09
C ALA A 174 19.30 -5.55 16.25
N LEU A 175 19.74 -6.25 15.20
CA LEU A 175 21.02 -6.97 15.20
C LEU A 175 21.83 -7.01 13.88
N PRO A 176 21.57 -6.18 12.85
CA PRO A 176 22.56 -5.94 11.81
C PRO A 176 22.83 -4.44 11.62
N CYS A 177 22.70 -3.66 12.69
CA CYS A 177 23.38 -2.35 12.77
C CYS A 177 24.90 -2.49 12.97
N LEU A 178 25.52 -3.67 12.79
CA LEU A 178 26.96 -3.89 12.98
C LEU A 178 27.72 -4.51 11.79
N ILE A 179 27.10 -4.73 10.61
CA ILE A 179 27.83 -5.24 9.42
C ILE A 179 27.52 -4.40 8.17
N GLN A 180 27.75 -3.09 8.25
CA GLN A 180 27.80 -2.22 7.07
C GLN A 180 28.89 -1.15 7.23
N LEU A 181 30.07 -1.57 7.69
CA LEU A 181 31.28 -0.72 7.76
C LEU A 181 32.53 -1.38 7.15
N TYR A 182 32.42 -2.42 6.31
CA TYR A 182 33.63 -3.07 5.75
C TYR A 182 33.55 -3.60 4.30
N ALA A 183 32.82 -2.96 3.39
CA ALA A 183 32.91 -3.37 1.99
C ALA A 183 32.77 -2.21 0.99
N LEU A 184 33.66 -1.24 1.12
CA LEU A 184 34.14 -0.44 0.00
C LEU A 184 35.62 -0.79 -0.19
N SER A 185 35.93 -1.75 -1.06
CA SER A 185 37.16 -1.69 -1.84
C SER A 185 37.11 -2.66 -3.01
N LEU A 186 37.53 -2.16 -4.16
CA LEU A 186 38.00 -2.86 -5.36
C LEU A 186 36.97 -3.10 -6.49
N SER A 187 36.90 -2.10 -7.37
CA SER A 187 36.83 -2.26 -8.83
C SER A 187 38.07 -3.03 -9.37
N PRO A 188 38.04 -3.64 -10.58
CA PRO A 188 38.20 -2.89 -11.83
C PRO A 188 37.38 -3.40 -13.03
N SER A 189 37.58 -2.70 -14.16
CA SER A 189 36.70 -2.47 -15.31
C SER A 189 36.93 -3.43 -16.52
N PRO A 190 36.56 -3.13 -17.80
CA PRO A 190 35.77 -4.02 -18.67
C PRO A 190 36.54 -4.59 -19.88
N LEU A 191 35.93 -5.52 -20.63
CA LEU A 191 36.41 -5.90 -21.97
C LEU A 191 35.27 -6.01 -23.00
N SER A 192 35.61 -5.51 -24.19
CA SER A 192 34.86 -5.32 -25.42
C SER A 192 34.74 -6.58 -26.29
N GLY A 193 33.73 -6.62 -27.17
CA GLY A 193 33.70 -7.50 -28.35
C GLY A 193 32.54 -7.18 -29.28
N ALA A 194 32.84 -6.93 -30.55
CA ALA A 194 31.94 -6.44 -31.60
C ALA A 194 31.52 -7.54 -32.61
N GLY A 195 30.54 -7.23 -33.46
CA GLY A 195 30.12 -7.98 -34.68
C GLY A 195 28.80 -8.73 -34.46
N GLY A 196 27.72 -8.59 -35.23
CA GLY A 196 27.52 -8.17 -36.62
C GLY A 196 26.62 -9.21 -37.30
N GLY A 197 25.59 -8.80 -38.04
CA GLY A 197 24.86 -9.71 -38.96
C GLY A 197 23.35 -9.77 -38.79
N GLU A 198 22.65 -9.14 -39.72
CA GLU A 198 21.20 -9.08 -39.91
C GLU A 198 20.55 -10.46 -40.15
N ARG A 199 19.29 -10.59 -39.72
CA ARG A 199 18.22 -11.14 -40.58
C ARG A 199 16.85 -10.75 -40.01
N ALA A 200 16.19 -9.86 -40.74
CA ALA A 200 14.79 -9.51 -40.55
C ALA A 200 13.91 -10.71 -40.91
N ALA A 201 13.13 -11.18 -39.95
CA ALA A 201 11.95 -12.01 -40.19
C ALA A 201 10.74 -11.28 -39.62
N SER A 202 9.82 -10.93 -40.51
CA SER A 202 8.57 -10.24 -40.21
C SER A 202 7.63 -11.14 -39.42
N CYS A 203 7.49 -10.91 -38.12
CA CYS A 203 6.41 -11.46 -37.32
C CYS A 203 5.26 -10.43 -37.21
N THR A 204 4.51 -10.27 -38.29
CA THR A 204 3.21 -9.58 -38.27
C THR A 204 2.19 -10.46 -37.53
N GLY A 205 1.80 -10.09 -36.31
CA GLY A 205 0.61 -10.68 -35.68
C GLY A 205 0.44 -10.53 -34.18
N THR A 206 1.46 -10.16 -33.40
CA THR A 206 1.42 -10.38 -31.94
C THR A 206 0.70 -9.31 -31.10
N GLY A 207 0.14 -8.25 -31.71
CA GLY A 207 -0.53 -7.16 -30.97
C GLY A 207 0.39 -6.30 -30.08
N HIS A 208 1.62 -6.74 -29.83
CA HIS A 208 2.69 -6.06 -29.11
C HIS A 208 3.34 -4.93 -29.91
N SER A 209 4.14 -4.10 -29.23
CA SER A 209 5.01 -3.15 -29.94
C SER A 209 6.08 -3.88 -30.76
N PRO A 210 6.56 -3.29 -31.88
CA PRO A 210 7.60 -3.94 -32.70
C PRO A 210 8.88 -4.19 -31.91
N GLU A 211 9.22 -3.29 -30.99
CA GLU A 211 10.38 -3.44 -30.10
C GLU A 211 10.19 -4.62 -29.12
N LEU A 212 8.99 -4.79 -28.54
CA LEU A 212 8.72 -5.91 -27.64
C LEU A 212 8.66 -7.23 -28.41
N ALA A 213 8.06 -7.25 -29.61
CA ALA A 213 8.04 -8.44 -30.46
C ALA A 213 9.46 -8.93 -30.77
N SER A 214 10.36 -8.02 -31.14
CA SER A 214 11.78 -8.33 -31.37
C SER A 214 12.47 -8.81 -30.09
N ALA A 215 12.21 -8.19 -28.94
CA ALA A 215 12.77 -8.61 -27.66
C ALA A 215 12.26 -9.99 -27.21
N LEU A 216 11.00 -10.34 -27.50
CA LEU A 216 10.45 -11.67 -27.23
C LEU A 216 11.09 -12.73 -28.13
N GLU A 217 11.39 -12.41 -29.39
CA GLU A 217 12.04 -13.34 -30.30
C GLU A 217 13.52 -13.56 -29.95
N THR A 218 14.26 -12.47 -29.77
CA THR A 218 15.73 -12.49 -29.66
C THR A 218 16.26 -12.49 -28.22
N PHE A 219 15.40 -12.20 -27.24
CA PHE A 219 15.78 -11.93 -25.85
C PHE A 219 16.80 -10.78 -25.69
N GLN A 220 16.89 -9.88 -26.67
CA GLN A 220 17.68 -8.66 -26.54
C GLN A 220 16.87 -7.58 -25.81
N ILE A 221 17.06 -7.49 -24.49
CA ILE A 221 16.40 -6.49 -23.65
C ILE A 221 17.13 -5.14 -23.77
N PRO A 222 16.44 -4.03 -24.13
CA PRO A 222 17.05 -2.70 -24.13
C PRO A 222 17.63 -2.33 -22.76
N ASP A 223 18.89 -1.89 -22.72
CA ASP A 223 19.47 -1.32 -21.51
C ASP A 223 19.02 0.14 -21.38
N CYS A 224 17.98 0.36 -20.56
CA CYS A 224 17.39 1.67 -20.31
C CYS A 224 17.65 2.14 -18.87
N LYS A 225 18.75 1.71 -18.22
CA LYS A 225 19.09 2.14 -16.86
C LYS A 225 19.17 3.67 -16.73
N ASP A 226 19.85 4.33 -17.67
CA ASP A 226 19.99 5.79 -17.66
C ASP A 226 18.66 6.50 -17.90
N ASP A 227 17.82 5.93 -18.77
CA ASP A 227 16.46 6.42 -19.03
C ASP A 227 15.58 6.29 -17.78
N GLU A 228 15.61 5.14 -17.11
CA GLU A 228 14.88 4.94 -15.87
C GLU A 228 15.37 5.87 -14.76
N MET A 229 16.68 6.10 -14.69
CA MET A 229 17.28 7.03 -13.76
C MET A 229 16.87 8.48 -14.06
N ALA A 230 16.78 8.87 -15.34
CA ALA A 230 16.28 10.18 -15.76
C ALA A 230 14.81 10.39 -15.39
N LEU A 231 13.97 9.35 -15.55
CA LEU A 231 12.58 9.35 -15.07
C LEU A 231 12.52 9.53 -13.54
N SER A 232 13.30 8.75 -12.79
CA SER A 232 13.23 8.72 -11.33
C SER A 232 13.77 10.01 -10.70
N ARG A 233 14.92 10.51 -11.17
CA ARG A 233 15.60 11.71 -10.64
C ARG A 233 14.70 12.95 -10.62
N GLN A 234 13.85 13.11 -11.64
CA GLN A 234 12.94 14.25 -11.69
C GLN A 234 11.89 14.24 -10.57
N PHE A 235 11.51 13.05 -10.11
CA PHE A 235 10.46 12.85 -9.12
C PHE A 235 11.00 12.57 -7.72
N ASP A 236 12.32 12.41 -7.57
CA ASP A 236 12.98 12.39 -6.26
C ASP A 236 12.96 13.76 -5.58
N GLN A 237 13.05 14.83 -6.36
CA GLN A 237 12.86 16.21 -5.90
C GLN A 237 11.87 16.91 -6.83
N PRO A 238 10.57 16.59 -6.71
CA PRO A 238 9.57 17.14 -7.61
C PRO A 238 9.46 18.65 -7.40
N ASP A 239 9.39 19.39 -8.51
CA ASP A 239 9.21 20.85 -8.48
C ASP A 239 7.97 21.20 -7.65
N LYS A 240 8.20 21.87 -6.50
CA LYS A 240 7.16 22.24 -5.54
C LYS A 240 6.22 23.33 -6.07
N ASN A 241 6.66 24.10 -7.06
CA ASN A 241 5.85 25.13 -7.71
C ASN A 241 4.91 24.55 -8.77
N LYS A 242 5.13 23.28 -9.15
CA LYS A 242 4.32 22.58 -10.13
C LYS A 242 3.28 21.70 -9.43
N LYS A 243 2.01 21.89 -9.78
CA LYS A 243 0.92 21.03 -9.29
C LYS A 243 0.99 19.67 -9.98
N TRP A 244 1.50 18.67 -9.28
CA TRP A 244 1.52 17.28 -9.75
C TRP A 244 0.19 16.59 -9.47
N ARG A 245 -0.29 15.81 -10.45
CA ARG A 245 -1.53 15.03 -10.31
C ARG A 245 -1.41 14.08 -9.12
N GLU A 246 -2.42 14.11 -8.24
CA GLU A 246 -2.46 13.30 -7.00
C GLU A 246 -1.31 13.60 -6.03
N GLY A 247 -0.60 14.72 -6.20
CA GLY A 247 0.43 15.19 -5.30
C GLY A 247 1.81 14.55 -5.51
N VAL A 248 2.66 14.74 -4.51
CA VAL A 248 4.09 14.34 -4.51
C VAL A 248 4.40 13.30 -3.44
N LEU A 249 3.38 12.75 -2.77
CA LEU A 249 3.56 11.71 -1.77
C LEU A 249 3.96 10.40 -2.46
N LYS A 250 5.04 9.77 -1.98
CA LYS A 250 5.59 8.50 -2.49
C LYS A 250 4.76 7.27 -2.06
N SER A 251 3.45 7.29 -2.32
CA SER A 251 2.48 6.27 -1.88
C SER A 251 1.97 5.36 -3.00
N SER A 252 2.49 5.53 -4.21
CA SER A 252 2.10 4.76 -5.39
C SER A 252 3.12 3.69 -5.73
N PHE A 253 2.67 2.70 -6.51
CA PHE A 253 3.48 1.63 -7.07
C PHE A 253 2.85 1.18 -8.39
N ASN A 254 3.58 0.39 -9.17
CA ASN A 254 3.03 -0.28 -10.34
C ASN A 254 2.72 -1.73 -9.99
N TYR A 255 1.70 -2.30 -10.62
CA TYR A 255 1.43 -3.73 -10.46
C TYR A 255 0.95 -4.36 -11.74
N LEU A 256 1.17 -5.65 -11.83
CA LEU A 256 0.77 -6.51 -12.94
C LEU A 256 -0.17 -7.57 -12.38
N LEU A 257 -1.24 -7.88 -13.12
CA LEU A 257 -2.03 -9.09 -12.87
C LEU A 257 -1.67 -10.14 -13.92
N LEU A 258 -1.30 -11.32 -13.44
CA LEU A 258 -0.87 -12.43 -14.27
C LEU A 258 -1.85 -13.61 -14.17
N ASP A 259 -2.02 -14.31 -15.29
CA ASP A 259 -2.83 -15.51 -15.40
C ASP A 259 -2.00 -16.75 -15.01
N PRO A 260 -2.31 -17.41 -13.87
CA PRO A 260 -1.59 -18.60 -13.41
C PRO A 260 -1.65 -19.79 -14.39
N ARG A 261 -2.67 -19.84 -15.24
CA ARG A 261 -2.83 -20.90 -16.26
C ARG A 261 -1.74 -20.80 -17.33
N VAL A 262 -1.20 -19.59 -17.53
CA VAL A 262 -0.12 -19.28 -18.45
C VAL A 262 1.24 -19.33 -17.76
N THR A 263 1.38 -18.79 -16.55
CA THR A 263 2.67 -18.85 -15.82
C THR A 263 3.04 -20.28 -15.45
N GLN A 264 2.07 -21.13 -15.09
CA GLN A 264 2.29 -22.52 -14.69
C GLN A 264 3.40 -22.62 -13.62
N ASN A 265 3.27 -21.84 -12.55
CA ASN A 265 4.29 -21.71 -11.49
C ASN A 265 5.69 -21.41 -12.06
N LEU A 266 5.77 -20.35 -12.88
CA LEU A 266 7.01 -19.99 -13.58
C LEU A 266 8.22 -19.87 -12.64
N PRO A 267 8.14 -19.27 -11.43
CA PRO A 267 9.27 -19.20 -10.51
C PRO A 267 9.82 -20.58 -10.12
N PHE A 268 8.96 -21.59 -9.96
CA PHE A 268 9.41 -22.96 -9.66
C PHE A 268 10.12 -23.61 -10.86
N ARG A 269 9.59 -23.43 -12.08
CA ARG A 269 10.14 -24.07 -13.29
C ARG A 269 11.24 -23.26 -13.99
N CYS A 270 11.52 -22.03 -13.58
CA CYS A 270 12.46 -21.14 -14.26
C CYS A 270 13.88 -21.71 -14.38
N HIS A 271 14.30 -22.55 -13.43
CA HIS A 271 15.60 -23.22 -13.46
C HIS A 271 15.77 -24.20 -14.63
N HIS A 272 14.68 -24.63 -15.27
CA HIS A 272 14.68 -25.56 -16.40
C HIS A 272 14.41 -24.86 -17.74
N LEU A 273 14.36 -23.52 -17.76
CA LEU A 273 14.00 -22.72 -18.91
C LEU A 273 15.13 -21.75 -19.26
N SER A 274 15.21 -21.38 -20.53
CA SER A 274 16.05 -20.25 -20.93
C SER A 274 15.47 -18.94 -20.38
N GLN A 275 16.31 -17.92 -20.21
CA GLN A 275 15.82 -16.59 -19.81
C GLN A 275 14.82 -16.02 -20.84
N ALA A 276 14.99 -16.36 -22.12
CA ALA A 276 14.05 -16.01 -23.18
C ALA A 276 12.67 -16.64 -22.97
N ASP A 277 12.61 -17.92 -22.62
CA ASP A 277 11.35 -18.62 -22.38
C ASP A 277 10.66 -18.15 -21.11
N CYS A 278 11.44 -17.86 -20.06
CA CYS A 278 10.93 -17.20 -18.86
C CYS A 278 10.29 -15.85 -19.20
N PHE A 279 10.96 -15.03 -20.02
CA PHE A 279 10.46 -13.71 -20.40
C PHE A 279 9.21 -13.79 -21.27
N ARG A 280 9.19 -14.69 -22.27
CA ARG A 280 7.98 -14.94 -23.08
C ARG A 280 6.83 -15.37 -22.20
N SER A 281 7.04 -16.37 -21.35
CA SER A 281 5.98 -16.88 -20.48
C SER A 281 5.47 -15.85 -19.49
N PHE A 282 6.35 -15.02 -18.92
CA PHE A 282 5.98 -13.93 -18.03
C PHE A 282 5.14 -12.88 -18.77
N VAL A 283 5.61 -12.39 -19.92
CA VAL A 283 4.91 -11.37 -20.70
C VAL A 283 3.55 -11.87 -21.19
N SER A 284 3.47 -13.11 -21.68
CA SER A 284 2.21 -13.72 -22.15
C SER A 284 1.18 -13.92 -21.03
N ALA A 285 1.61 -14.02 -19.76
CA ALA A 285 0.71 -14.15 -18.64
C ALA A 285 0.08 -12.83 -18.19
N ILE A 286 0.67 -11.68 -18.53
CA ILE A 286 0.18 -10.36 -18.10
C ILE A 286 -1.11 -10.02 -18.87
N PHE A 287 -2.21 -9.89 -18.14
CA PHE A 287 -3.50 -9.46 -18.71
C PHE A 287 -3.92 -8.05 -18.24
N TYR A 288 -3.21 -7.48 -17.27
CA TYR A 288 -3.47 -6.14 -16.75
C TYR A 288 -2.20 -5.47 -16.21
N VAL A 289 -2.05 -4.19 -16.50
CA VAL A 289 -1.01 -3.30 -15.94
C VAL A 289 -1.71 -2.14 -15.25
N GLY A 290 -1.28 -1.77 -14.05
CA GLY A 290 -1.88 -0.64 -13.36
C GLY A 290 -0.94 0.11 -12.43
N LYS A 291 -1.40 1.30 -12.05
CA LYS A 291 -0.89 2.09 -10.92
C LYS A 291 -1.72 1.80 -9.68
N GLY A 292 -1.07 1.30 -8.63
CA GLY A 292 -1.66 1.06 -7.32
C GLY A 292 -1.47 2.23 -6.37
N LYS A 293 -2.34 2.34 -5.37
CA LYS A 293 -2.13 3.14 -4.16
C LYS A 293 -1.99 2.17 -2.99
N ARG A 294 -1.09 2.45 -2.04
CA ARG A 294 -0.92 1.60 -0.85
C ARG A 294 -2.20 1.38 -0.05
N SER A 295 -3.10 2.36 -0.04
CA SER A 295 -4.40 2.26 0.62
C SER A 295 -5.36 1.27 -0.06
N ARG A 296 -5.15 0.89 -1.33
CA ARG A 296 -6.09 0.07 -2.12
C ARG A 296 -5.39 -0.87 -3.12
N PRO A 297 -4.50 -1.79 -2.67
CA PRO A 297 -3.65 -2.58 -3.58
C PRO A 297 -4.45 -3.56 -4.46
N TYR A 298 -5.59 -4.06 -3.99
CA TYR A 298 -6.37 -5.11 -4.65
C TYR A 298 -7.77 -4.66 -5.11
N SER A 299 -7.96 -3.37 -5.37
CA SER A 299 -9.27 -2.78 -5.72
C SER A 299 -10.01 -3.56 -6.84
N HIS A 300 -9.29 -4.08 -7.84
CA HIS A 300 -9.89 -4.85 -8.93
C HIS A 300 -10.33 -6.26 -8.53
N LEU A 301 -9.61 -6.88 -7.60
CA LEU A 301 -9.98 -8.20 -7.08
C LEU A 301 -11.20 -8.07 -6.15
N TYR A 302 -11.30 -7.01 -5.35
CA TYR A 302 -12.51 -6.74 -4.55
C TYR A 302 -13.74 -6.50 -5.43
N GLN A 303 -13.58 -5.77 -6.54
CA GLN A 303 -14.66 -5.62 -7.53
C GLN A 303 -15.11 -6.98 -8.07
N ALA A 304 -14.17 -7.85 -8.46
CA ALA A 304 -14.49 -9.19 -8.94
C ALA A 304 -15.16 -10.06 -7.87
N LEU A 305 -14.74 -9.95 -6.61
CA LEU A 305 -15.33 -10.68 -5.49
C LEU A 305 -16.81 -10.33 -5.27
N THR A 306 -17.18 -9.05 -5.44
CA THR A 306 -18.58 -8.63 -5.38
C THR A 306 -19.42 -9.31 -6.46
N HIS A 307 -18.90 -9.45 -7.67
CA HIS A 307 -19.57 -10.19 -8.75
C HIS A 307 -19.63 -11.70 -8.47
N TYR A 308 -18.56 -12.28 -7.92
CA TYR A 308 -18.48 -13.69 -7.55
C TYR A 308 -19.51 -14.08 -6.47
N LYS A 309 -19.74 -13.20 -5.49
CA LYS A 309 -20.70 -13.41 -4.39
C LYS A 309 -22.13 -13.01 -4.74
N GLY A 310 -22.31 -11.93 -5.50
CA GLY A 310 -23.58 -11.23 -5.68
C GLY A 310 -24.30 -11.49 -6.99
N GLY A 311 -23.98 -12.59 -7.68
CA GLY A 311 -24.44 -12.98 -9.02
C GLY A 311 -25.54 -12.10 -9.64
N LYS A 312 -25.12 -11.13 -10.48
CA LYS A 312 -25.85 -10.47 -11.60
C LYS A 312 -25.39 -9.01 -11.81
N LYS A 313 -24.43 -8.83 -12.73
CA LYS A 313 -24.24 -7.68 -13.66
C LYS A 313 -23.17 -8.10 -14.68
N GLN A 314 -23.27 -7.62 -15.92
CA GLN A 314 -22.25 -7.83 -16.95
C GLN A 314 -20.91 -7.25 -16.45
N ALA A 315 -19.93 -8.11 -16.22
CA ALA A 315 -18.61 -7.70 -15.79
C ALA A 315 -17.85 -7.02 -16.94
N CYS A 316 -16.98 -6.06 -16.63
CA CYS A 316 -16.06 -5.54 -17.63
C CYS A 316 -15.01 -6.60 -18.00
N PRO A 317 -14.35 -6.54 -19.17
CA PRO A 317 -13.44 -7.59 -19.65
C PRO A 317 -12.37 -8.01 -18.63
N LYS A 318 -11.84 -7.04 -17.89
CA LYS A 318 -10.87 -7.27 -16.80
C LYS A 318 -11.44 -8.11 -15.65
N VAL A 319 -12.64 -7.77 -15.17
CA VAL A 319 -13.29 -8.50 -14.07
C VAL A 319 -13.72 -9.88 -14.55
N GLN A 320 -14.20 -9.99 -15.79
CA GLN A 320 -14.53 -11.27 -16.40
C GLN A 320 -13.31 -12.20 -16.43
N HIS A 321 -12.14 -11.73 -16.88
CA HIS A 321 -10.92 -12.54 -16.90
C HIS A 321 -10.51 -13.04 -15.50
N ILE A 322 -10.68 -12.22 -14.46
CA ILE A 322 -10.44 -12.62 -13.06
C ILE A 322 -11.41 -13.72 -12.62
N LEU A 323 -12.70 -13.58 -12.95
CA LEU A 323 -13.73 -14.58 -12.65
C LEU A 323 -13.42 -15.91 -13.35
N ASP A 324 -13.03 -15.88 -14.63
CA ASP A 324 -12.69 -17.08 -15.40
C ASP A 324 -11.49 -17.85 -14.81
N ILE A 325 -10.50 -17.13 -14.25
CA ILE A 325 -9.37 -17.76 -13.52
C ILE A 325 -9.87 -18.44 -12.24
N TRP A 326 -10.73 -17.77 -11.48
CA TRP A 326 -11.28 -18.29 -10.22
C TRP A 326 -12.23 -19.47 -10.42
N GLU A 327 -13.07 -19.44 -11.47
CA GLU A 327 -13.93 -20.57 -11.87
C GLU A 327 -13.09 -21.79 -12.27
N GLY A 328 -11.91 -21.57 -12.84
CA GLY A 328 -10.90 -22.61 -13.10
C GLY A 328 -10.19 -23.16 -11.86
N GLY A 329 -10.56 -22.73 -10.65
CA GLY A 329 -9.98 -23.20 -9.38
C GLY A 329 -8.61 -22.59 -9.05
N GLN A 330 -8.12 -21.63 -9.84
CA GLN A 330 -6.84 -20.95 -9.63
C GLN A 330 -7.06 -19.55 -9.05
N GLY A 331 -6.01 -18.92 -8.50
CA GLY A 331 -6.06 -17.54 -8.01
C GLY A 331 -5.26 -16.59 -8.90
N VAL A 332 -5.65 -15.33 -8.98
CA VAL A 332 -4.94 -14.34 -9.80
C VAL A 332 -3.62 -13.97 -9.15
N ILE A 333 -2.55 -13.89 -9.94
CA ILE A 333 -1.23 -13.47 -9.44
C ILE A 333 -1.16 -11.94 -9.50
N SER A 334 -0.74 -11.30 -8.41
CA SER A 334 -0.50 -9.85 -8.37
C SER A 334 0.96 -9.56 -8.05
N VAL A 335 1.68 -9.02 -9.03
CA VAL A 335 3.10 -8.66 -8.90
C VAL A 335 3.19 -7.16 -8.62
N HIS A 336 3.69 -6.77 -7.45
CA HIS A 336 3.91 -5.37 -7.10
C HIS A 336 5.34 -4.97 -7.46
N CYS A 337 5.49 -3.97 -8.34
CA CYS A 337 6.77 -3.48 -8.81
C CYS A 337 6.89 -1.95 -8.62
N PHE A 338 8.14 -1.45 -8.62
CA PHE A 338 8.46 -0.01 -8.58
C PHE A 338 7.71 0.76 -7.48
N GLN A 339 7.95 0.38 -6.22
CA GLN A 339 7.26 0.93 -5.05
C GLN A 339 7.87 2.25 -4.57
N ASN A 340 7.18 2.95 -3.65
CA ASN A 340 7.62 4.22 -3.05
C ASN A 340 7.84 5.34 -4.09
N VAL A 341 6.95 5.41 -5.09
CA VAL A 341 7.02 6.45 -6.12
C VAL A 341 5.82 7.40 -6.01
N ILE A 342 6.00 8.62 -6.51
CA ILE A 342 4.88 9.57 -6.58
C ILE A 342 3.88 9.14 -7.65
N PRO A 343 2.61 9.58 -7.60
CA PRO A 343 1.59 9.11 -8.53
C PRO A 343 1.92 9.34 -10.01
N VAL A 344 2.46 10.51 -10.36
CA VAL A 344 2.83 10.83 -11.75
C VAL A 344 3.99 9.99 -12.28
N GLU A 345 4.90 9.56 -11.41
CA GLU A 345 5.95 8.61 -11.79
C GLU A 345 5.33 7.24 -12.07
N ALA A 346 4.48 6.74 -11.17
CA ALA A 346 3.79 5.47 -11.38
C ALA A 346 2.91 5.47 -12.63
N TYR A 347 2.21 6.57 -12.93
CA TYR A 347 1.45 6.73 -14.19
C TYR A 347 2.35 6.68 -15.42
N THR A 348 3.53 7.29 -15.34
CA THR A 348 4.49 7.31 -16.46
C THR A 348 5.06 5.91 -16.69
N ARG A 349 5.39 5.18 -15.61
CA ARG A 349 5.83 3.78 -15.67
C ARG A 349 4.73 2.86 -16.23
N GLU A 350 3.49 3.03 -15.76
CA GLU A 350 2.30 2.32 -16.28
C GLU A 350 2.16 2.56 -17.80
N ALA A 351 2.27 3.80 -18.25
CA ALA A 351 2.17 4.15 -19.67
C ALA A 351 3.23 3.47 -20.51
N CYS A 352 4.50 3.49 -20.08
CA CYS A 352 5.59 2.78 -20.74
C CYS A 352 5.35 1.27 -20.85
N LEU A 353 4.89 0.63 -19.78
CA LEU A 353 4.57 -0.80 -19.76
C LEU A 353 3.40 -1.13 -20.72
N VAL A 354 2.32 -0.36 -20.65
CA VAL A 354 1.14 -0.53 -21.52
C VAL A 354 1.51 -0.36 -22.99
N ASP A 355 2.33 0.63 -23.32
CA ASP A 355 2.72 0.89 -24.71
C ASP A 355 3.76 -0.10 -25.26
N ALA A 356 4.56 -0.74 -24.40
CA ALA A 356 5.41 -1.85 -24.78
C ALA A 356 4.58 -3.12 -25.05
N ILE A 357 3.69 -3.48 -24.11
CA ILE A 357 2.83 -4.68 -24.23
C ILE A 357 1.80 -4.53 -25.36
N GLY A 358 1.30 -3.32 -25.59
CA GLY A 358 0.25 -3.05 -26.57
C GLY A 358 -1.15 -3.24 -25.97
N LEU A 359 -2.03 -2.26 -26.22
CA LEU A 359 -3.39 -2.22 -25.67
C LEU A 359 -4.26 -3.43 -26.01
N LYS A 360 -4.03 -4.07 -27.16
CA LYS A 360 -4.82 -5.22 -27.60
C LYS A 360 -4.58 -6.46 -26.73
N MET A 361 -3.43 -6.50 -26.05
CA MET A 361 -3.01 -7.61 -25.20
C MET A 361 -3.43 -7.41 -23.74
N LEU A 362 -4.00 -6.25 -23.41
CA LEU A 362 -4.34 -5.87 -22.04
C LEU A 362 -5.85 -5.63 -21.88
N THR A 363 -6.37 -6.00 -20.72
CA THR A 363 -7.78 -5.79 -20.37
C THR A 363 -8.09 -4.33 -20.02
N ASN A 364 -7.09 -3.54 -19.60
CA ASN A 364 -7.21 -2.09 -19.49
C ASN A 364 -7.01 -1.46 -20.87
N GLN A 365 -8.09 -1.34 -21.64
CA GLN A 365 -8.12 -0.64 -22.93
C GLN A 365 -7.99 0.90 -22.77
N LYS A 366 -7.02 1.36 -21.96
CA LYS A 366 -6.78 2.77 -21.66
C LYS A 366 -5.31 3.10 -21.88
N LYS A 367 -5.06 4.14 -22.68
CA LYS A 367 -3.72 4.71 -22.84
C LYS A 367 -3.23 5.32 -21.52
N GLY A 368 -1.97 5.08 -21.19
CA GLY A 368 -1.34 5.68 -20.04
C GLY A 368 -1.03 7.17 -20.25
N ASN A 369 -0.78 7.89 -19.15
CA ASN A 369 -0.41 9.30 -19.19
C ASN A 369 1.08 9.46 -18.89
N TYR A 370 1.76 10.24 -19.71
CA TYR A 370 3.17 10.54 -19.53
C TYR A 370 3.35 11.86 -18.78
N TYR A 371 4.24 11.86 -17.81
CA TYR A 371 4.63 13.05 -17.07
C TYR A 371 6.15 13.25 -17.12
N GLY A 372 6.59 14.43 -16.72
CA GLY A 372 8.02 14.73 -16.62
C GLY A 372 8.75 14.71 -17.96
N VAL A 373 10.04 14.35 -17.93
CA VAL A 373 10.92 14.28 -19.11
C VAL A 373 10.45 13.23 -20.12
N VAL A 374 9.80 12.14 -19.66
CA VAL A 374 9.33 11.07 -20.54
C VAL A 374 8.20 11.55 -21.45
N ALA A 375 7.43 12.56 -21.03
CA ALA A 375 6.36 13.15 -21.83
C ALA A 375 6.85 13.81 -23.14
N SER A 376 8.14 14.17 -23.24
CA SER A 376 8.74 14.70 -24.47
C SER A 376 9.49 13.65 -25.30
N TRP A 377 9.66 12.42 -24.79
CA TRP A 377 10.45 11.41 -25.47
C TRP A 377 9.75 10.84 -26.70
N PRO A 378 10.50 10.38 -27.73
CA PRO A 378 9.93 9.62 -28.84
C PRO A 378 9.29 8.31 -28.37
N MET A 379 8.24 7.87 -29.07
CA MET A 379 7.47 6.66 -28.72
C MET A 379 8.34 5.40 -28.59
N LYS A 380 9.28 5.20 -29.53
CA LYS A 380 10.24 4.08 -29.51
C LYS A 380 11.01 4.03 -28.18
N ARG A 381 11.52 5.16 -27.71
CA ARG A 381 12.28 5.25 -26.44
C ARG A 381 11.41 4.91 -25.24
N ARG A 382 10.15 5.38 -25.21
CA ARG A 382 9.18 5.05 -24.15
C ARG A 382 8.89 3.55 -24.07
N ARG A 383 8.75 2.90 -25.24
CA ARG A 383 8.55 1.45 -25.34
C ARG A 383 9.78 0.67 -24.90
N CYS A 384 10.99 1.09 -25.32
CA CYS A 384 12.23 0.48 -24.83
C CYS A 384 12.33 0.55 -23.30
N LEU A 385 12.01 1.69 -22.69
CA LEU A 385 11.93 1.82 -21.22
C LEU A 385 10.90 0.86 -20.63
N GLY A 386 9.73 0.71 -21.27
CA GLY A 386 8.72 -0.28 -20.89
C GLY A 386 9.23 -1.72 -20.90
N ILE A 387 9.95 -2.12 -21.96
CA ILE A 387 10.53 -3.48 -22.09
C ILE A 387 11.58 -3.72 -21.01
N HIS A 388 12.44 -2.73 -20.75
CA HIS A 388 13.40 -2.77 -19.64
C HIS A 388 12.71 -3.01 -18.30
N MET A 389 11.64 -2.25 -18.02
CA MET A 389 10.85 -2.42 -16.80
C MET A 389 10.10 -3.76 -16.73
N LEU A 390 9.62 -4.32 -17.86
CA LEU A 390 9.03 -5.66 -17.90
C LEU A 390 10.05 -6.72 -17.49
N HIS A 391 11.27 -6.65 -18.01
CA HIS A 391 12.32 -7.58 -17.64
C HIS A 391 12.65 -7.49 -16.15
N ARG A 392 12.73 -6.27 -15.58
CA ARG A 392 12.90 -6.08 -14.13
C ARG A 392 11.71 -6.62 -13.32
N ALA A 393 10.48 -6.42 -13.79
CA ALA A 393 9.29 -6.96 -13.14
C ALA A 393 9.28 -8.50 -13.16
N MET A 394 9.76 -9.13 -14.23
CA MET A 394 9.97 -10.58 -14.28
C MET A 394 10.98 -11.03 -13.22
N GLN A 395 12.12 -10.33 -13.09
CA GLN A 395 13.12 -10.67 -12.08
C GLN A 395 12.57 -10.58 -10.65
N ILE A 396 11.74 -9.56 -10.37
CA ILE A 396 11.02 -9.43 -9.10
C ILE A 396 10.10 -10.64 -8.89
N PHE A 397 9.28 -10.97 -9.89
CA PHE A 397 8.35 -12.11 -9.82
C PHE A 397 9.04 -13.46 -9.59
N LEU A 398 10.16 -13.71 -10.29
CA LEU A 398 10.95 -14.93 -10.11
C LEU A 398 11.57 -15.02 -8.70
N ALA A 399 11.92 -13.88 -8.11
CA ALA A 399 12.51 -13.83 -6.76
C ALA A 399 11.45 -13.89 -5.64
N GLU A 400 10.30 -13.23 -5.80
CA GLU A 400 9.21 -13.23 -4.81
C GLU A 400 8.39 -14.54 -4.84
N GLY A 401 8.38 -15.24 -5.97
CA GLY A 401 7.59 -16.44 -6.18
C GLY A 401 6.16 -16.17 -6.65
N GLU A 402 5.42 -17.24 -6.93
CA GLU A 402 4.06 -17.15 -7.44
C GLU A 402 3.04 -17.26 -6.30
N ARG A 403 2.46 -16.11 -5.91
CA ARG A 403 1.34 -16.06 -4.97
C ARG A 403 0.03 -15.84 -5.73
N GLN A 404 -0.86 -16.82 -5.65
CA GLN A 404 -2.21 -16.76 -6.23
C GLN A 404 -3.22 -16.22 -5.22
N LEU A 405 -4.01 -15.22 -5.62
CA LEU A 405 -5.08 -14.62 -4.83
C LEU A 405 -6.43 -15.19 -5.28
N ARG A 406 -7.01 -16.06 -4.45
CA ARG A 406 -8.33 -16.68 -4.64
C ARG A 406 -9.43 -15.88 -3.95
N PRO A 407 -10.71 -16.11 -4.25
CA PRO A 407 -11.82 -15.46 -3.55
C PRO A 407 -11.74 -15.60 -2.02
N ALA A 408 -11.28 -16.75 -1.53
CA ALA A 408 -11.13 -17.03 -0.11
C ALA A 408 -10.01 -16.22 0.57
N ASP A 409 -8.97 -15.84 -0.19
CA ASP A 409 -7.87 -14.99 0.30
C ASP A 409 -8.28 -13.51 0.37
N LEU A 410 -9.39 -13.17 -0.28
CA LEU A 410 -9.99 -11.84 -0.35
C LEU A 410 -11.19 -11.78 0.59
N GLN A 411 -10.99 -11.95 1.89
CA GLN A 411 -12.10 -11.77 2.82
C GLN A 411 -12.49 -10.29 2.92
N ILE A 412 -13.79 -10.04 2.91
CA ILE A 412 -14.39 -8.79 3.39
C ILE A 412 -14.40 -8.92 4.91
N GLY A 413 -13.87 -7.94 5.64
CA GLY A 413 -14.02 -7.87 7.09
C GLY A 413 -15.49 -8.09 7.46
N GLN A 414 -15.80 -9.22 8.11
CA GLN A 414 -17.10 -9.48 8.71
C GLN A 414 -17.16 -8.87 10.10
#